data_AF-W9GDK0-F1
#
_entry.id   AF-W9GDK0-F1
#
_cell.length_a   1.000
_cell.length_b   1.000
_cell.length_c   1.000
_cell.angle_alpha   90.00
_cell.angle_beta   90.00
_cell.angle_gamma   90.00
#
_symmetry.space_group_name_H-M   'P 1'
#
loop_
_entity.id
_entity.type
_entity.pdbx_description
1 polymer ?
#
loop_
_entity_poly.entity_id
_entity_poly.type
_entity_poly.pdbx_seq_one_letter_code
_entity_poly.pdbx_strand_id
1 'polypeptide(L)'
;MDVVSGNERQTTAPELAEYLGKVRARRAELGDSIRAVDEALEAAIARGGPWRERVRAALAELDHDFSDHICLTESPGGLYERIRRDAPRLSGPIDRLFAEHAPLREEIAGYLAVLEHGGTMADLPAFREELTLLVRRLRRHRQTGADLVYEAYDVDLGGSG
;
A
#
# COMPACT_ATOMS: atom_id res chain seq x y z
N MET A 1 40.09 -26.68 6.62
CA MET A 1 38.69 -26.71 6.16
C MET A 1 38.12 -25.38 6.59
N ASP A 2 38.19 -24.40 5.68
CA ASP A 2 38.03 -22.98 6.00
C ASP A 2 36.57 -22.64 6.33
N VAL A 3 36.40 -21.98 7.46
CA VAL A 3 35.13 -21.40 7.91
C VAL A 3 34.95 -20.09 7.15
N VAL A 4 34.21 -20.11 6.05
CA VAL A 4 33.70 -18.88 5.44
C VAL A 4 32.54 -18.39 6.32
N SER A 5 32.90 -17.57 7.30
CA SER A 5 31.98 -16.78 8.10
C SER A 5 31.22 -15.85 7.17
N GLY A 6 29.92 -16.09 6.98
CA GLY A 6 29.03 -15.20 6.26
C GLY A 6 28.95 -13.88 7.01
N ASN A 7 29.62 -12.86 6.50
CA ASN A 7 29.51 -11.50 6.99
C ASN A 7 28.14 -10.95 6.58
N GLU A 8 27.11 -11.22 7.38
CA GLU A 8 25.82 -10.55 7.28
C GLU A 8 26.07 -9.05 7.47
N ARG A 9 26.05 -8.28 6.37
CA ARG A 9 26.18 -6.82 6.43
C ARG A 9 25.02 -6.27 7.28
N GLN A 10 25.32 -5.88 8.51
CA GLN A 10 24.40 -5.10 9.33
C GLN A 10 24.15 -3.75 8.64
N THR A 11 22.88 -3.38 8.48
CA THR A 11 22.49 -2.07 7.95
C THR A 11 22.93 -0.99 8.93
N THR A 12 23.68 0.00 8.46
CA THR A 12 24.14 1.11 9.30
C THR A 12 23.00 2.08 9.61
N ALA A 13 23.10 2.86 10.69
CA ALA A 13 22.08 3.85 11.05
C ALA A 13 21.78 4.88 9.92
N PRO A 14 22.78 5.40 9.17
CA PRO A 14 22.51 6.27 8.02
C PRO A 14 21.76 5.56 6.88
N GLU A 15 22.11 4.31 6.56
CA GLU A 15 21.43 3.52 5.52
C GLU A 15 19.98 3.20 5.92
N LEU A 16 19.73 2.93 7.21
CA LEU A 16 18.38 2.72 7.73
C LEU A 16 17.55 4.01 7.62
N ALA A 17 18.12 5.17 7.99
CA ALA A 17 17.42 6.46 7.89
C ALA A 17 17.04 6.80 6.44
N GLU A 18 17.95 6.57 5.47
CA GLU A 18 17.67 6.75 4.05
C GLU A 18 16.54 5.81 3.58
N TYR A 19 16.60 4.55 3.99
CA TYR A 19 15.57 3.56 3.66
C TYR A 19 14.20 3.95 4.23
N LEU A 20 14.14 4.35 5.50
CA LEU A 20 12.89 4.83 6.13
C LEU A 20 12.36 6.10 5.46
N GLY A 21 13.25 6.97 4.96
CA GLY A 21 12.87 8.10 4.11
C GLY A 21 12.15 7.66 2.83
N LYS A 22 12.69 6.67 2.12
CA LYS A 22 12.05 6.06 0.93
C LYS A 22 10.70 5.43 1.29
N VAL A 23 10.62 4.73 2.41
CA VAL A 23 9.36 4.13 2.90
C VAL A 23 8.31 5.20 3.16
N ARG A 24 8.66 6.30 3.82
CA ARG A 24 7.74 7.42 4.09
C ARG A 24 7.24 8.06 2.79
N ALA A 25 8.12 8.27 1.81
CA ALA A 25 7.77 8.84 0.51
C ALA A 25 6.76 7.96 -0.24
N ARG A 26 7.04 6.66 -0.42
CA ARG A 26 6.13 5.74 -1.15
C ARG A 26 4.78 5.57 -0.47
N ARG A 27 4.75 5.62 0.86
CA ARG A 27 3.49 5.57 1.61
C ARG A 27 2.68 6.86 1.49
N ALA A 28 3.35 8.00 1.29
CA ALA A 28 2.67 9.26 0.98
C ALA A 28 2.07 9.23 -0.42
N GLU A 29 2.83 8.78 -1.42
CA GLU A 29 2.37 8.59 -2.80
C GLU A 29 1.12 7.70 -2.86
N LEU A 30 1.16 6.51 -2.24
CA LEU A 30 -0.03 5.64 -2.15
C LEU A 30 -1.21 6.34 -1.45
N GLY A 31 -0.93 7.15 -0.41
CA GLY A 31 -1.95 7.95 0.27
C GLY A 31 -2.62 8.98 -0.64
N ASP A 32 -1.85 9.61 -1.51
CA ASP A 32 -2.32 10.58 -2.48
C ASP A 32 -3.15 9.94 -3.58
N SER A 33 -2.74 8.79 -4.11
CA SER A 33 -3.52 8.05 -5.11
C SER A 33 -4.84 7.53 -4.54
N ILE A 34 -4.87 7.04 -3.30
CA ILE A 34 -6.13 6.69 -2.61
C ILE A 34 -7.06 7.90 -2.47
N ARG A 35 -6.51 9.08 -2.17
CA ARG A 35 -7.29 10.33 -2.07
C ARG A 35 -7.82 10.76 -3.44
N ALA A 36 -7.02 10.64 -4.50
CA ALA A 36 -7.43 10.96 -5.86
C ALA A 36 -8.63 10.10 -6.32
N VAL A 37 -8.65 8.80 -5.96
CA VAL A 37 -9.82 7.94 -6.23
C VAL A 37 -11.05 8.46 -5.48
N ASP A 38 -10.94 8.77 -4.18
CA ASP A 38 -12.06 9.28 -3.37
C ASP A 38 -12.65 10.57 -3.98
N GLU A 39 -11.79 11.52 -4.35
CA GLU A 39 -12.17 12.78 -5.01
C GLU A 39 -12.85 12.54 -6.37
N ALA A 40 -12.38 11.56 -7.15
CA ALA A 40 -13.00 11.19 -8.41
C ALA A 40 -14.42 10.61 -8.22
N LEU A 41 -14.64 9.82 -7.16
CA LEU A 41 -15.93 9.20 -6.84
C LEU A 41 -16.97 10.22 -6.38
N GLU A 42 -16.56 11.31 -5.72
CA GLU A 42 -17.43 12.39 -5.26
C GLU A 42 -18.07 13.19 -6.40
N ALA A 43 -17.51 13.12 -7.60
CA ALA A 43 -18.03 13.85 -8.74
C ALA A 43 -19.40 13.36 -9.24
N ALA A 44 -20.17 14.24 -9.86
CA ALA A 44 -21.50 13.92 -10.36
C ALA A 44 -21.49 12.89 -11.51
N ILE A 45 -22.23 11.80 -11.33
CA ILE A 45 -22.43 10.71 -12.31
C ILE A 45 -23.25 11.17 -13.54
N ALA A 46 -24.05 12.24 -13.43
CA ALA A 46 -24.95 12.72 -14.49
C ALA A 46 -24.24 12.98 -15.85
N ARG A 47 -22.92 13.16 -15.83
CA ARG A 47 -22.05 13.17 -17.01
C ARG A 47 -21.14 11.93 -17.00
N GLY A 48 -21.73 10.75 -17.19
CA GLY A 48 -21.07 9.48 -16.85
C GLY A 48 -19.80 9.17 -17.65
N GLY A 49 -19.66 9.65 -18.89
CA GLY A 49 -18.40 9.53 -19.64
C GLY A 49 -17.23 10.24 -18.94
N PRO A 50 -17.31 11.56 -18.69
CA PRO A 50 -16.30 12.28 -17.91
C PRO A 50 -16.10 11.77 -16.48
N TRP A 51 -17.14 11.23 -15.83
CA TRP A 51 -17.00 10.61 -14.51
C TRP A 51 -16.15 9.34 -14.59
N ARG A 52 -16.50 8.43 -15.51
CA ARG A 52 -15.82 7.16 -15.74
C ARG A 52 -14.34 7.37 -16.07
N GLU A 53 -14.04 8.33 -16.94
CA GLU A 53 -12.65 8.62 -17.31
C GLU A 53 -11.81 9.11 -16.12
N ARG A 54 -12.37 9.98 -15.27
CA ARG A 54 -11.68 10.44 -14.07
C ARG A 54 -11.45 9.33 -13.05
N VAL A 55 -12.44 8.48 -12.82
CA VAL A 55 -12.29 7.33 -11.93
C VAL A 55 -11.27 6.34 -12.49
N ARG A 56 -11.28 6.09 -13.80
CA ARG A 56 -10.29 5.22 -14.47
C ARG A 56 -8.87 5.73 -14.32
N ALA A 57 -8.65 7.02 -14.60
CA ALA A 57 -7.33 7.64 -14.46
C ALA A 57 -6.79 7.52 -13.03
N ALA A 58 -7.61 7.91 -12.03
CA ALA A 58 -7.20 7.82 -10.63
C ALA A 58 -6.97 6.37 -10.16
N LEU A 59 -7.76 5.41 -10.65
CA LEU A 59 -7.60 4.00 -10.29
C LEU A 59 -6.36 3.38 -10.96
N ALA A 60 -5.97 3.84 -12.14
CA ALA A 60 -4.75 3.40 -12.81
C ALA A 60 -3.49 3.90 -12.08
N GLU A 61 -3.51 5.15 -11.59
CA GLU A 61 -2.45 5.67 -10.71
C GLU A 61 -2.38 4.87 -9.40
N LEU A 62 -3.53 4.56 -8.79
CA LEU A 62 -3.59 3.71 -7.60
C LEU A 62 -3.01 2.31 -7.82
N ASP A 63 -3.30 1.67 -8.96
CA ASP A 63 -2.77 0.33 -9.29
C ASP A 63 -1.23 0.34 -9.38
N HIS A 64 -0.68 1.38 -10.02
CA HIS A 64 0.76 1.58 -10.11
C HIS A 64 1.39 1.77 -8.73
N ASP A 65 0.87 2.72 -7.94
CA ASP A 65 1.43 3.03 -6.60
C ASP A 65 1.26 1.88 -5.61
N PHE A 66 0.18 1.10 -5.73
CA PHE A 66 -0.03 -0.08 -4.91
C PHE A 66 0.96 -1.20 -5.26
N SER A 67 1.30 -1.36 -6.55
CA SER A 67 2.35 -2.28 -6.98
C SER A 67 3.73 -1.86 -6.47
N ASP A 68 4.05 -0.58 -6.52
CA ASP A 68 5.28 -0.02 -5.93
C ASP A 68 5.33 -0.23 -4.41
N HIS A 69 4.21 -0.05 -3.72
CA HIS A 69 4.07 -0.33 -2.28
C HIS A 69 4.31 -1.81 -1.95
N ILE A 70 3.74 -2.74 -2.71
CA ILE A 70 3.99 -4.18 -2.56
C ILE A 70 5.47 -4.49 -2.77
N CYS A 71 6.07 -3.97 -3.84
CA CYS A 71 7.48 -4.17 -4.14
C CYS A 71 8.38 -3.68 -2.98
N LEU A 72 8.12 -2.48 -2.46
CA LEU A 72 8.87 -1.92 -1.34
C LEU A 72 8.74 -2.76 -0.05
N THR A 73 7.57 -3.33 0.21
CA THR A 73 7.26 -4.03 1.46
C THR A 73 7.71 -5.49 1.44
N GLU A 74 7.54 -6.18 0.31
CA GLU A 74 7.68 -7.64 0.21
C GLU A 74 8.92 -8.14 -0.53
N SER A 75 9.62 -7.29 -1.28
CA SER A 75 10.84 -7.72 -1.97
C SER A 75 11.85 -8.34 -1.00
N PRO A 76 12.82 -9.15 -1.47
CA PRO A 76 13.93 -9.59 -0.63
C PRO A 76 14.66 -8.39 -0.02
N GLY A 77 14.85 -8.40 1.30
CA GLY A 77 15.31 -7.25 2.07
C GLY A 77 14.30 -6.11 2.13
N GLY A 78 13.02 -6.35 1.85
CA GLY A 78 11.94 -5.38 1.92
C GLY A 78 11.58 -5.01 3.35
N LEU A 79 10.60 -4.13 3.50
CA LEU A 79 10.24 -3.59 4.81
C LEU A 79 9.82 -4.69 5.79
N TYR A 80 9.02 -5.65 5.33
CA TYR A 80 8.52 -6.73 6.17
C TYR A 80 9.63 -7.64 6.66
N GLU A 81 10.61 -7.98 5.82
CA GLU A 81 11.76 -8.78 6.24
C GLU A 81 12.61 -8.04 7.29
N ARG A 82 12.84 -6.74 7.09
CA ARG A 82 13.57 -5.92 8.06
C ARG A 82 12.84 -5.83 9.39
N ILE A 83 11.54 -5.52 9.39
CA ILE A 83 10.76 -5.45 10.64
C ILE A 83 10.72 -6.82 11.32
N ARG A 84 10.61 -7.94 10.61
CA ARG A 84 10.65 -9.28 11.24
C ARG A 84 11.97 -9.57 11.92
N ARG A 85 13.08 -9.12 11.34
CA ARG A 85 14.42 -9.25 11.94
C ARG A 85 14.57 -8.35 13.17
N ASP A 86 14.16 -7.09 13.05
CA ASP A 86 14.42 -6.06 14.07
C ASP A 86 13.38 -6.10 15.21
N ALA A 87 12.14 -6.49 14.91
CA ALA A 87 11.01 -6.57 15.84
C ALA A 87 10.19 -7.87 15.64
N PRO A 88 10.71 -9.06 15.99
CA PRO A 88 10.07 -10.35 15.72
C PRO A 88 8.62 -10.50 16.22
N ARG A 89 8.29 -9.81 17.33
CA ARG A 89 6.93 -9.73 17.92
C ARG A 89 5.86 -9.25 16.92
N LEU A 90 6.26 -8.52 15.88
CA LEU A 90 5.39 -7.97 14.84
C LEU A 90 5.10 -8.92 13.69
N SER A 91 5.64 -10.15 13.71
CA SER A 91 5.46 -11.12 12.62
C SER A 91 3.99 -11.42 12.31
N GLY A 92 3.16 -11.65 13.34
CA GLY A 92 1.73 -11.94 13.15
C GLY A 92 0.95 -10.77 12.52
N PRO A 93 1.09 -9.53 13.03
CA PRO A 93 0.55 -8.35 12.36
C PRO A 93 1.02 -8.19 10.90
N ILE A 94 2.30 -8.45 10.60
CA ILE A 94 2.82 -8.40 9.23
C ILE A 94 2.17 -9.46 8.35
N ASP A 95 2.01 -10.70 8.83
CA ASP A 95 1.34 -11.78 8.08
C ASP A 95 -0.06 -11.38 7.64
N ARG A 96 -0.79 -10.64 8.49
CA ARG A 96 -2.14 -10.15 8.16
C ARG A 96 -2.11 -9.12 7.04
N LEU A 97 -1.21 -8.12 7.10
CA LEU A 97 -1.11 -7.12 6.04
C LEU A 97 -0.63 -7.71 4.72
N PHE A 98 0.35 -8.62 4.78
CA PHE A 98 0.84 -9.35 3.61
C PHE A 98 -0.31 -10.11 2.92
N ALA A 99 -1.16 -10.79 3.71
CA ALA A 99 -2.30 -11.52 3.17
C ALA A 99 -3.38 -10.62 2.52
N GLU A 100 -3.41 -9.32 2.83
CA GLU A 100 -4.36 -8.37 2.22
C GLU A 100 -3.92 -7.89 0.83
N HIS A 101 -2.63 -7.91 0.50
CA HIS A 101 -2.12 -7.32 -0.74
C HIS A 101 -2.66 -8.00 -2.01
N ALA A 102 -2.66 -9.33 -2.06
CA ALA A 102 -3.13 -10.06 -3.25
C ALA A 102 -4.63 -9.81 -3.54
N PRO A 103 -5.55 -9.96 -2.56
CA PRO A 103 -6.96 -9.61 -2.77
C PRO A 103 -7.18 -8.15 -3.19
N LEU A 104 -6.50 -7.20 -2.54
CA LEU A 104 -6.65 -5.77 -2.87
C LEU A 104 -6.19 -5.47 -4.30
N ARG A 105 -5.06 -6.07 -4.74
CA ARG A 105 -4.55 -5.91 -6.11
C ARG A 105 -5.51 -6.51 -7.14
N GLU A 106 -6.05 -7.70 -6.87
CA GLU A 106 -7.03 -8.34 -7.74
C GLU A 106 -8.31 -7.51 -7.88
N GLU A 107 -8.79 -6.92 -6.79
CA GLU A 107 -9.94 -6.03 -6.81
C GLU A 107 -9.68 -4.75 -7.62
N ILE A 108 -8.54 -4.08 -7.40
CA ILE A 108 -8.16 -2.88 -8.18
C ILE A 108 -8.14 -3.19 -9.68
N ALA A 109 -7.46 -4.27 -10.07
CA ALA A 109 -7.38 -4.70 -11.47
C ALA A 109 -8.75 -5.07 -12.04
N GLY A 110 -9.61 -5.72 -11.25
CA GLY A 110 -10.98 -6.05 -11.64
C GLY A 110 -11.83 -4.82 -11.94
N TYR A 111 -11.79 -3.80 -11.07
CA TYR A 111 -12.52 -2.56 -11.29
C TYR A 111 -11.97 -1.74 -12.46
N LEU A 112 -10.65 -1.75 -12.70
CA LEU A 112 -10.05 -1.16 -13.91
C LEU A 112 -10.61 -1.81 -15.18
N ALA A 113 -10.65 -3.15 -15.23
CA ALA A 113 -11.19 -3.87 -16.38
C ALA A 113 -12.68 -3.53 -16.63
N VAL A 114 -13.48 -3.37 -15.58
CA VAL A 114 -14.88 -2.92 -15.70
C VAL A 114 -14.97 -1.51 -16.29
N LEU A 115 -14.09 -0.60 -15.87
CA LEU A 115 -14.06 0.78 -16.38
C LEU A 115 -13.68 0.84 -17.86
N GLU A 116 -12.78 -0.02 -18.31
CA GLU A 116 -12.26 -0.08 -19.68
C GLU A 116 -13.17 -0.81 -20.67
N HIS A 117 -13.87 -1.85 -20.22
CA HIS A 117 -14.51 -2.81 -21.13
C HIS A 117 -16.00 -3.07 -20.86
N GLY A 118 -16.58 -2.50 -19.81
CA GLY A 118 -17.95 -2.87 -19.42
C GLY A 118 -18.76 -1.80 -18.71
N GLY A 119 -19.94 -2.22 -18.22
CA GLY A 119 -20.86 -1.43 -17.40
C GLY A 119 -21.67 -0.39 -18.18
N THR A 120 -22.95 -0.27 -17.82
CA THR A 120 -23.85 0.76 -18.32
C THR A 120 -23.87 1.98 -17.40
N MET A 121 -24.51 3.06 -17.85
CA MET A 121 -24.78 4.24 -17.00
C MET A 121 -25.58 3.89 -15.73
N ALA A 122 -26.46 2.88 -15.81
CA ALA A 122 -27.30 2.46 -14.69
C ALA A 122 -26.50 1.74 -13.59
N ASP A 123 -25.34 1.15 -13.93
CA ASP A 123 -24.51 0.40 -12.99
C ASP A 123 -23.57 1.33 -12.18
N LEU A 124 -23.34 2.56 -12.65
CA LEU A 124 -22.38 3.50 -12.04
C LEU A 124 -22.64 3.81 -10.56
N PRO A 125 -23.89 3.95 -10.06
CA PRO A 125 -24.13 4.16 -8.65
C PRO A 125 -23.67 2.99 -7.77
N ALA A 126 -23.93 1.74 -8.19
CA ALA A 126 -23.51 0.55 -7.43
C ALA A 126 -21.99 0.40 -7.46
N PHE A 127 -21.40 0.56 -8.65
CA PHE A 127 -19.95 0.53 -8.84
C PHE A 127 -19.21 1.57 -7.99
N ARG A 128 -19.78 2.77 -7.83
CA ARG A 128 -19.22 3.79 -6.92
C ARG A 128 -19.20 3.32 -5.47
N GLU A 129 -20.28 2.71 -4.97
CA GLU A 129 -20.31 2.20 -3.59
C GLU A 129 -19.26 1.11 -3.36
N GLU A 130 -19.09 0.21 -4.32
CA GLU A 130 -18.06 -0.84 -4.30
C GLU A 130 -16.65 -0.25 -4.22
N LEU A 131 -16.33 0.74 -5.06
CA LEU A 131 -15.05 1.46 -5.01
C LEU A 131 -14.86 2.25 -3.70
N THR A 132 -15.91 2.86 -3.16
CA THR A 132 -15.84 3.54 -1.85
C THR A 132 -15.47 2.54 -0.73
N LEU A 133 -15.96 1.30 -0.78
CA LEU A 133 -15.59 0.25 0.17
C LEU A 133 -14.13 -0.21 -0.02
N LEU A 134 -13.65 -0.30 -1.26
CA LEU A 134 -12.23 -0.55 -1.55
C LEU A 134 -11.33 0.56 -0.97
N VAL A 135 -11.64 1.83 -1.23
CA VAL A 135 -10.91 3.00 -0.71
C VAL A 135 -10.81 2.96 0.83
N ARG A 136 -11.91 2.61 1.52
CA ARG A 136 -11.91 2.47 2.99
C ARG A 136 -10.96 1.36 3.46
N ARG A 137 -10.95 0.21 2.79
CA ARG A 137 -10.03 -0.90 3.13
C ARG A 137 -8.59 -0.52 2.91
N LEU A 138 -8.26 0.14 1.79
CA LEU A 138 -6.91 0.63 1.49
C LEU A 138 -6.42 1.67 2.51
N ARG A 139 -7.29 2.60 2.93
CA ARG A 139 -6.95 3.56 4.01
C ARG A 139 -6.60 2.84 5.30
N ARG A 140 -7.40 1.83 5.70
CA ARG A 140 -7.16 1.04 6.90
C ARG A 140 -5.87 0.22 6.81
N HIS A 141 -5.66 -0.47 5.70
CA HIS A 141 -4.43 -1.19 5.41
C HIS A 141 -3.19 -0.28 5.56
N ARG A 142 -3.23 0.90 4.93
CA ARG A 142 -2.14 1.88 5.02
C ARG A 142 -1.93 2.34 6.45
N GLN A 143 -3.00 2.68 7.18
CA GLN A 143 -2.90 3.12 8.57
C GLN A 143 -2.25 2.05 9.44
N THR A 144 -2.72 0.80 9.38
CA THR A 144 -2.14 -0.30 10.16
C THR A 144 -0.67 -0.54 9.80
N GLY A 145 -0.30 -0.40 8.52
CA GLY A 145 1.12 -0.45 8.13
C GLY A 145 1.95 0.72 8.68
N ALA A 146 1.36 1.88 8.96
CA ALA A 146 2.07 3.03 9.55
C ALA A 146 2.36 2.75 11.03
N ASP A 147 1.36 2.22 11.73
CA ASP A 147 1.45 1.85 13.14
C ASP A 147 2.57 0.81 13.34
N LEU A 148 2.72 -0.16 12.43
CA LEU A 148 3.81 -1.14 12.47
C LEU A 148 5.19 -0.53 12.31
N VAL A 149 5.37 0.41 11.37
CA VAL A 149 6.66 1.09 11.17
C VAL A 149 7.03 1.90 12.41
N TYR A 150 6.05 2.60 12.99
CA TYR A 150 6.23 3.35 14.22
C TYR A 150 6.61 2.44 15.40
N GLU A 151 5.89 1.32 15.59
CA GLU A 151 6.19 0.37 16.66
C GLU A 151 7.56 -0.30 16.48
N ALA A 152 7.97 -0.56 15.24
CA ALA A 152 9.25 -1.19 14.94
C ALA A 152 10.45 -0.27 15.19
N TYR A 153 10.34 1.02 14.83
CA TYR A 153 11.52 1.89 14.72
C TYR A 153 11.47 3.17 15.55
N ASP A 154 10.28 3.69 15.91
CA ASP A 154 10.18 4.93 16.68
C ASP A 154 9.97 4.65 18.19
N VAL A 155 9.26 3.58 18.54
CA VAL A 155 9.08 3.15 19.96
C VAL A 155 10.37 2.55 20.54
N ASP A 156 11.11 1.77 19.75
CA ASP A 156 12.34 1.09 20.21
C ASP A 156 13.48 2.08 20.53
N LEU A 157 13.53 3.22 19.85
CA LEU A 157 14.48 4.30 20.11
C LEU A 157 14.22 5.07 21.42
N GLY A 158 13.05 4.89 22.05
CA GLY A 158 12.67 5.55 23.31
C GLY A 158 12.89 4.70 24.57
N GLY A 159 13.24 3.42 24.41
CA GLY A 159 13.31 2.42 25.48
C GLY A 159 14.73 2.05 25.90
N SER A 160 15.57 3.02 26.25
CA SER A 160 16.83 2.78 26.96
C SER A 160 16.77 3.50 28.30
N GLY A 161 16.18 2.83 29.30
CA GLY A 161 16.18 3.22 30.71
C GLY A 161 16.94 2.20 31.54
#